data_AF-U1NJJ6-F1
#
_entry.id   AF-U1NJJ6-F1
#
_cell.length_a   1.000
_cell.length_b   1.000
_cell.length_c   1.000
_cell.angle_alpha   90.00
_cell.angle_beta   90.00
_cell.angle_gamma   90.00
#
_symmetry.space_group_name_H-M   'P 1'
#
loop_
_entity.id
_entity.type
_entity.pdbx_description
1 polymer ?
#
loop_
_entity_poly.entity_id
_entity_poly.type
_entity_poly.pdbx_seq_one_letter_code
_entity_poly.pdbx_strand_id
1 'polypeptide(L)'
;MRPLRVKLNISEAGDHKPAREAFEKISTIHDDQAIFQINQTQYIDQDTWGFKITYRTQSEFIQTVCLGDIERVMWRVAPNSFDRKITSK
;
A
#
# COMPACT_ATOMS: atom_id res chain seq x y z
N MET A 1 17.76 -8.60 1.07
CA MET A 1 16.29 -8.74 1.18
C MET A 1 15.64 -8.12 -0.05
N ARG A 2 14.58 -8.71 -0.62
CA ARG A 2 13.78 -7.99 -1.63
C ARG A 2 12.73 -7.14 -0.87
N PRO A 3 12.55 -5.86 -1.19
CA PRO A 3 11.61 -5.01 -0.46
C PRO A 3 10.16 -5.32 -0.86
N LEU A 4 9.25 -5.25 0.11
CA LEU A 4 7.81 -5.22 -0.15
C LEU A 4 7.46 -3.89 -0.83
N ARG A 5 6.64 -3.94 -1.87
CA ARG A 5 6.23 -2.74 -2.62
C ARG A 5 4.78 -2.44 -2.34
N VAL A 6 4.48 -1.20 -1.96
CA VAL A 6 3.11 -0.70 -1.80
C VAL A 6 2.90 0.42 -2.80
N LYS A 7 1.96 0.21 -3.71
CA LYS A 7 1.62 1.19 -4.73
C LYS A 7 0.22 1.75 -4.48
N LEU A 8 0.09 3.07 -4.33
CA LEU A 8 -1.22 3.73 -4.33
C LEU A 8 -1.63 4.06 -5.77
N ASN A 9 -2.74 3.47 -6.18
CA ASN A 9 -3.44 3.76 -7.43
C ASN A 9 -4.54 4.77 -7.13
N ILE A 10 -4.54 5.90 -7.82
CA ILE A 10 -5.60 6.90 -7.78
C ILE A 10 -5.76 7.46 -9.20
N SER A 11 -6.99 7.84 -9.56
CA SER A 11 -7.26 8.52 -10.82
C SER A 11 -6.75 9.97 -10.73
N GLU A 12 -6.16 10.50 -11.81
CA GLU A 12 -5.75 11.91 -11.86
C GLU A 12 -6.95 12.86 -11.73
N ALA A 13 -8.14 12.42 -12.17
CA ALA A 13 -9.37 13.19 -12.07
C ALA A 13 -10.05 13.08 -10.70
N GLY A 14 -9.70 12.07 -9.90
CA GLY A 14 -10.29 11.79 -8.60
C GLY A 14 -9.27 12.00 -7.49
N ASP A 15 -9.23 13.20 -6.91
CA ASP A 15 -8.38 13.46 -5.76
C ASP A 15 -8.89 12.69 -4.53
N HIS A 16 -8.36 11.50 -4.29
CA HIS A 16 -8.76 10.67 -3.16
C HIS A 16 -7.89 11.00 -1.93
N LYS A 17 -8.05 12.21 -1.40
CA LYS A 17 -7.28 12.75 -0.27
C LYS A 17 -7.14 11.76 0.91
N PRO A 18 -8.20 11.05 1.37
CA PRO A 18 -8.07 10.07 2.44
C PRO A 18 -7.12 8.91 2.12
N ALA A 19 -7.02 8.50 0.85
CA ALA A 19 -6.12 7.42 0.44
C ALA A 19 -4.66 7.92 0.36
N ARG A 20 -4.45 9.18 -0.06
CA ARG A 20 -3.13 9.83 0.02
C ARG A 20 -2.66 9.95 1.46
N GLU A 21 -3.51 10.44 2.36
CA GLU A 21 -3.18 10.55 3.79
C GLU A 21 -2.87 9.19 4.43
N ALA A 22 -3.66 8.15 4.09
CA ALA A 22 -3.39 6.79 4.53
C ALA A 22 -2.04 6.27 4.00
N PHE A 23 -1.75 6.52 2.72
CA PHE A 23 -0.48 6.17 2.08
C PHE A 23 0.71 6.86 2.75
N GLU A 24 0.64 8.17 2.97
CA GLU A 24 1.69 8.94 3.63
C GLU A 24 1.95 8.42 5.05
N LYS A 25 0.89 8.19 5.84
CA LYS A 25 1.00 7.65 7.19
C LYS A 25 1.66 6.27 7.20
N ILE A 26 1.17 5.33 6.39
CA ILE A 26 1.75 3.98 6.40
C ILE A 26 3.16 3.96 5.81
N SER A 27 3.46 4.84 4.85
CA SER A 27 4.80 4.99 4.30
C SER A 27 5.81 5.49 5.32
N THR A 28 5.37 6.38 6.21
CA THR A 28 6.20 6.89 7.32
C THR A 28 6.43 5.82 8.38
N ILE A 29 5.43 4.97 8.66
CA ILE A 29 5.56 3.91 9.68
C ILE A 29 6.53 2.80 9.23
N HIS A 30 6.57 2.48 7.94
CA HIS A 30 7.32 1.36 7.37
C HIS A 30 8.37 1.78 6.33
N ASP A 31 8.93 2.99 6.45
CA ASP A 31 9.96 3.53 5.56
C ASP A 31 11.23 2.65 5.51
N ASP A 32 11.50 1.94 6.60
CA ASP A 32 12.59 0.99 6.80
C ASP A 32 12.36 -0.39 6.16
N GLN A 33 11.11 -0.74 5.80
CA GLN A 33 10.73 -2.10 5.41
C GLN A 33 10.14 -2.22 4.01
N ALA A 34 9.55 -1.15 3.48
CA ALA A 34 8.81 -1.18 2.24
C ALA A 34 9.11 0.02 1.33
N ILE A 35 9.03 -0.23 0.04
CA ILE A 35 9.10 0.82 -0.98
C ILE A 35 7.69 1.25 -1.30
N PHE A 36 7.39 2.52 -1.01
CA PHE A 36 6.11 3.15 -1.28
C PHE A 36 6.19 3.93 -2.59
N GLN A 37 5.20 3.72 -3.46
CA GLN A 37 5.08 4.43 -4.73
C GLN A 37 3.65 4.91 -4.92
N ILE A 38 3.48 6.11 -5.44
CA ILE A 38 2.21 6.57 -6.00
C ILE A 38 2.25 6.37 -7.52
N ASN A 39 1.11 6.25 -8.19
CA ASN A 39 1.04 6.21 -9.65
C ASN A 39 1.97 7.25 -10.29
N GLN A 40 3.02 6.78 -10.98
CA GLN A 40 3.88 7.63 -11.84
C GLN A 40 3.49 7.54 -13.32
N THR A 41 2.63 6.60 -13.70
CA THR A 41 2.24 6.35 -15.10
C THR A 41 0.77 5.94 -15.19
N GLN A 42 0.02 6.64 -16.04
CA GLN A 42 -1.43 6.55 -16.34
C GLN A 42 -1.98 5.16 -16.75
N TYR A 43 -1.15 4.12 -16.84
CA TYR A 43 -1.57 2.78 -17.28
C TYR A 43 -1.89 1.86 -16.11
N ILE A 44 -2.91 2.22 -15.33
CA ILE A 44 -3.63 1.22 -14.55
C ILE A 44 -5.03 1.15 -15.13
N ASP A 45 -5.28 0.03 -15.77
CA ASP A 45 -6.56 -0.41 -16.34
C ASP A 45 -7.59 -0.71 -15.23
N GLN A 46 -7.71 0.22 -14.28
CA GLN A 46 -8.68 0.22 -13.20
C GLN A 46 -9.11 1.67 -13.02
N ASP A 47 -10.36 1.97 -13.39
CA ASP A 47 -11.06 3.25 -13.16
C ASP A 47 -11.24 3.58 -11.66
N THR A 48 -10.49 2.96 -10.76
CA THR A 48 -10.75 2.96 -9.33
C THR A 48 -9.46 3.09 -8.50
N TRP A 49 -9.60 3.66 -7.32
CA TRP A 49 -8.48 3.91 -6.39
C TRP A 49 -8.17 2.67 -5.57
N GLY A 50 -6.94 2.52 -5.05
CA GLY A 50 -6.62 1.45 -4.11
C GLY A 50 -5.13 1.19 -3.96
N PHE A 51 -4.78 0.29 -3.06
CA PHE A 51 -3.40 -0.10 -2.78
C PHE A 51 -3.09 -1.43 -3.44
N LYS A 52 -2.08 -1.45 -4.30
CA LYS A 52 -1.48 -2.68 -4.81
C LYS A 52 -0.24 -3.01 -3.99
N ILE A 53 -0.32 -4.09 -3.23
CA ILE A 53 0.78 -4.59 -2.39
C ILE A 53 1.43 -5.76 -3.13
N THR A 54 2.75 -5.78 -3.25
CA THR A 54 3.46 -6.80 -4.03
C THR A 54 4.75 -7.21 -3.34
N TYR A 55 4.94 -8.53 -3.20
CA TYR A 55 6.18 -9.14 -2.72
C TYR A 55 6.47 -10.41 -3.51
N ARG A 56 7.61 -10.42 -4.22
CA ARG A 56 8.01 -11.51 -5.11
C ARG A 56 6.90 -11.81 -6.15
N THR A 57 6.26 -12.97 -6.05
CA THR A 57 5.17 -13.43 -6.92
C THR A 57 3.79 -13.22 -6.29
N GLN A 58 3.73 -12.79 -5.04
CA GLN A 58 2.47 -12.50 -4.36
C GLN A 58 2.08 -11.04 -4.57
N SER A 59 0.80 -10.82 -4.85
CA SER A 59 0.24 -9.48 -4.93
C SER A 59 -1.21 -9.48 -4.47
N GLU A 60 -1.62 -8.42 -3.81
CA GLU A 60 -3.00 -8.21 -3.38
C GLU A 60 -3.39 -6.76 -3.67
N PHE A 61 -4.66 -6.54 -4.00
CA PHE A 61 -5.24 -5.22 -4.22
C PHE A 61 -6.35 -4.98 -3.21
N ILE A 62 -6.30 -3.83 -2.52
CA ILE A 62 -7.28 -3.46 -1.50
C ILE A 62 -7.74 -2.02 -1.67
N GLN A 63 -9.01 -1.77 -1.33
CA GLN A 63 -9.62 -0.45 -1.38
C GLN A 63 -10.07 -0.06 0.02
N THR A 64 -9.12 0.42 0.82
CA THR A 64 -9.37 0.86 2.19
C THR A 64 -8.42 1.97 2.55
N VAL A 65 -8.83 2.81 3.50
CA VAL A 65 -8.00 3.84 4.14
C VAL A 65 -7.60 3.46 5.56
N CYS A 66 -8.06 2.30 6.03
CA CYS A 66 -7.73 1.77 7.35
C CYS A 66 -6.29 1.25 7.36
N LEU A 67 -5.42 1.91 8.13
CA LEU A 67 -4.00 1.54 8.23
C LEU A 67 -3.82 0.08 8.68
N GLY A 68 -4.63 -0.37 9.64
CA GLY A 68 -4.57 -1.75 10.16
C GLY A 68 -4.93 -2.81 9.11
N ASP A 69 -5.85 -2.50 8.20
CA ASP A 69 -6.19 -3.41 7.10
C ASP A 69 -5.10 -3.43 6.03
N ILE A 70 -4.53 -2.27 5.71
CA ILE A 70 -3.39 -2.18 4.77
C ILE A 70 -2.20 -2.97 5.31
N GLU A 71 -1.86 -2.78 6.58
CA GLU A 71 -0.77 -3.51 7.22
C GLU A 71 -1.03 -5.01 7.29
N ARG A 72 -2.27 -5.42 7.60
CA ARG A 72 -2.64 -6.84 7.62
C ARG A 72 -2.38 -7.50 6.27
N VAL A 73 -2.67 -6.80 5.17
CA VAL A 73 -2.39 -7.30 3.82
C VAL A 73 -0.89 -7.28 3.53
N MET A 74 -0.15 -6.24 3.94
CA MET A 74 1.31 -6.22 3.84
C MET A 74 1.94 -7.44 4.53
N TRP A 75 1.49 -7.74 5.75
CA TRP A 75 1.92 -8.92 6.49
C TRP A 75 1.50 -10.22 5.82
N ARG A 76 0.28 -10.32 5.27
CA ARG A 76 -0.16 -11.53 4.54
C ARG A 76 0.67 -11.80 3.28
N VAL A 77 1.04 -10.74 2.55
CA VAL A 77 1.82 -10.82 1.31
C VAL A 77 3.31 -11.06 1.58
N ALA A 78 3.81 -10.69 2.77
CA ALA A 78 5.21 -10.90 3.16
C ALA A 78 5.39 -11.29 4.65
N PRO A 79 4.83 -12.41 5.13
CA PRO A 79 4.70 -12.71 6.57
C PRO A 79 6.04 -12.92 7.29
N ASN A 80 7.10 -13.25 6.53
CA ASN A 80 8.46 -13.49 7.04
C ASN A 80 9.45 -12.40 6.63
N SER A 81 8.98 -11.26 6.10
CA SER A 81 9.83 -10.17 5.64
C SER A 81 9.27 -8.79 5.98
N PHE A 82 8.21 -8.75 6.78
CA PHE A 82 7.49 -7.55 7.14
C PHE A 82 6.99 -7.66 8.58
N ASP A 83 7.37 -6.71 9.41
CA ASP A 83 6.97 -6.62 10.80
C ASP A 83 5.82 -5.63 10.95
N ARG A 84 4.80 -6.04 11.70
CA ARG A 84 3.65 -5.19 12.01
C ARG A 84 4.03 -4.17 13.09
N LYS A 85 3.70 -2.91 12.87
CA LYS A 85 3.96 -1.75 13.74
C LYS A 85 2.67 -1.03 14.17
N ILE A 86 1.57 -1.22 13.45
CA ILE A 86 0.26 -0.64 13.74
C ILE A 86 -0.44 -1.53 14.76
N THR A 87 -0.35 -1.13 16.03
CA THR A 87 -1.17 -1.69 17.09
C THR A 87 -2.61 -1.22 16.94
N SER A 88 -3.53 -2.13 16.62
CA SER A 88 -4.97 -1.86 16.72
C SER A 88 -5.29 -1.42 18.15
N LYS A 89 -5.75 -0.18 18.31
CA LYS A 89 -6.53 0.24 19.48
C LYS A 89 -8.00 0.15 19.13
#